data_AF-A0A1F9GNB1-F1
#
_entry.id   AF-A0A1F9GNB1-F1
#
_cell.length_a   1.000
_cell.length_b   1.000
_cell.length_c   1.000
_cell.angle_alpha   90.00
_cell.angle_beta   90.00
_cell.angle_gamma   90.00
#
_symmetry.space_group_name_H-M   'P 1'
#
loop_
_entity.id
_entity.type
_entity.pdbx_description
1 polymer ?
#
loop_
_entity_poly.entity_id
_entity_poly.type
_entity_poly.pdbx_seq_one_letter_code
_entity_poly.pdbx_strand_id
1 'polypeptide(L)'
;METEKSKVEWTPELEQRYQYVQKQYDVSRGIGLDLLKILLGMTITLAAVPIAFHDKITTLFSGRSIYFIYLSWIFILLALLSGFVAYLFIFEGYYYQAHFEASRWLEGSQDDVNKYSKNSNNFFDLAHRFGVGSLVFFVTALTFIIIPISFKLTNVFTKIFGC
;
A
#
# COMPACT_ATOMS: atom_id res chain seq x y z
N MET A 1 -3.73 -5.87 46.12
CA MET A 1 -5.19 -5.75 45.97
C MET A 1 -5.49 -6.09 44.52
N GLU A 2 -5.99 -7.30 44.28
CA GLU A 2 -6.56 -7.65 42.98
C GLU A 2 -7.86 -6.86 42.85
N THR A 3 -7.92 -5.94 41.89
CA THR A 3 -9.16 -5.25 41.54
C THR A 3 -10.09 -6.31 40.97
N GLU A 4 -11.07 -6.73 41.76
CA GLU A 4 -12.14 -7.62 41.34
C GLU A 4 -12.77 -6.98 40.09
N LYS A 5 -12.50 -7.56 38.90
CA LYS A 5 -13.08 -7.08 37.64
C LYS A 5 -14.58 -7.22 37.80
N SER A 6 -15.27 -6.10 38.03
CA SER A 6 -16.72 -6.08 38.02
C SER A 6 -17.15 -6.71 36.70
N LYS A 7 -18.01 -7.73 36.77
CA LYS A 7 -18.54 -8.36 35.56
C LYS A 7 -19.27 -7.27 34.80
N VAL A 8 -18.68 -6.81 33.70
CA VAL A 8 -19.33 -5.91 32.75
C VAL A 8 -20.59 -6.63 32.29
N GLU A 9 -21.76 -6.17 32.75
CA GLU A 9 -23.03 -6.68 32.27
C GLU A 9 -23.17 -6.27 30.81
N TRP A 10 -23.38 -7.26 29.96
CA TRP A 10 -23.52 -7.04 28.53
C TRP A 10 -24.89 -6.41 28.24
N THR A 11 -24.94 -5.08 28.23
CA THR A 11 -26.18 -4.34 27.99
C THR A 11 -26.54 -4.37 26.50
N PRO A 12 -27.82 -4.21 26.14
CA PRO A 12 -28.24 -4.06 24.74
C PRO A 12 -27.52 -2.92 24.00
N GLU A 13 -27.12 -1.86 24.71
CA GLU A 13 -26.38 -0.72 24.16
C GLU A 13 -24.93 -1.10 23.81
N LEU A 14 -24.29 -1.93 24.64
CA LEU A 14 -22.95 -2.47 24.37
C LEU A 14 -22.98 -3.46 23.19
N GLU A 15 -24.00 -4.31 23.11
CA GLU A 15 -24.21 -5.22 21.98
C GLU A 15 -24.39 -4.43 20.66
N GLN A 16 -25.21 -3.38 20.66
CA GLN A 16 -25.39 -2.54 19.46
C GLN A 16 -24.09 -1.86 19.02
N ARG A 17 -23.27 -1.38 19.96
CA ARG A 17 -21.97 -0.76 19.65
C ARG A 17 -20.97 -1.78 19.13
N TYR A 18 -20.92 -2.96 19.73
CA TYR A 18 -20.09 -4.06 19.24
C TYR A 18 -20.46 -4.45 17.81
N GLN A 19 -21.75 -4.67 17.54
CA GLN A 19 -22.24 -4.96 16.19
C GLN A 19 -21.95 -3.82 15.20
N TYR A 20 -22.04 -2.57 15.63
CA TYR A 20 -21.67 -1.41 14.79
C TYR A 20 -20.18 -1.43 14.40
N VAL A 21 -19.28 -1.61 15.36
CA VAL A 21 -17.83 -1.68 15.12
C VAL A 21 -17.49 -2.89 14.25
N GLN A 22 -18.10 -4.05 14.52
CA GLN A 22 -17.88 -5.25 13.73
C GLN A 22 -18.38 -5.09 12.29
N LYS A 23 -19.54 -4.44 12.08
CA LYS A 23 -20.04 -4.11 10.74
C LYS A 23 -19.09 -3.18 10.00
N GLN A 24 -18.53 -2.16 10.66
CA GLN A 24 -17.54 -1.29 10.03
C GLN A 24 -16.27 -2.05 9.64
N TYR A 25 -15.82 -2.98 10.48
CA TYR A 25 -14.69 -3.86 10.18
C TYR A 25 -14.97 -4.76 8.98
N ASP A 26 -16.11 -5.44 8.95
CA ASP A 26 -16.49 -6.34 7.86
C ASP A 26 -16.66 -5.59 6.53
N VAL A 27 -17.26 -4.40 6.55
CA VAL A 27 -17.37 -3.54 5.36
C VAL A 27 -15.99 -3.08 4.90
N SER A 28 -15.13 -2.64 5.81
CA SER A 28 -13.77 -2.20 5.48
C SER A 28 -12.93 -3.36 4.93
N ARG A 29 -13.11 -4.56 5.47
CA ARG A 29 -12.48 -5.79 4.98
C ARG A 29 -12.97 -6.16 3.58
N GLY A 30 -14.28 -6.04 3.33
CA GLY A 30 -14.88 -6.28 2.01
C GLY A 30 -14.31 -5.33 0.95
N ILE A 31 -14.38 -4.02 1.22
CA ILE A 31 -13.79 -2.97 0.35
C ILE A 31 -12.29 -3.25 0.15
N GLY A 32 -11.62 -3.65 1.21
CA GLY A 32 -10.20 -3.93 1.17
C GLY A 32 -9.81 -5.10 0.30
N LEU A 33 -10.58 -6.19 0.34
CA LEU A 33 -10.38 -7.34 -0.55
C LEU A 33 -10.64 -6.97 -2.02
N ASP A 34 -11.61 -6.10 -2.29
CA ASP A 34 -11.88 -5.65 -3.65
C ASP A 34 -10.78 -4.72 -4.18
N LEU A 35 -10.27 -3.80 -3.36
CA LEU A 35 -9.07 -3.02 -3.68
C LEU A 35 -7.86 -3.92 -3.94
N LEU A 36 -7.70 -4.98 -3.13
CA LEU A 36 -6.62 -5.96 -3.29
C LEU A 36 -6.68 -6.64 -4.67
N LYS A 37 -7.87 -7.06 -5.11
CA LYS A 37 -8.07 -7.69 -6.43
C LYS A 37 -7.73 -6.73 -7.56
N ILE A 38 -8.15 -5.47 -7.44
CA ILE A 38 -7.86 -4.43 -8.44
C ILE A 38 -6.34 -4.20 -8.50
N LEU A 39 -5.67 -4.06 -7.35
CA LEU A 39 -4.21 -3.92 -7.28
C LEU A 39 -3.48 -5.12 -7.89
N LEU A 40 -3.94 -6.35 -7.61
CA LEU A 40 -3.37 -7.56 -8.19
C LEU A 40 -3.53 -7.59 -9.71
N GLY A 41 -4.73 -7.28 -10.22
CA GLY A 41 -5.01 -7.20 -11.66
C GLY A 41 -4.18 -6.13 -12.35
N MET A 42 -4.02 -4.95 -11.73
CA MET A 42 -3.14 -3.89 -12.23
C MET A 42 -1.68 -4.33 -12.26
N THR A 43 -1.20 -5.04 -11.24
CA THR A 43 0.18 -5.53 -11.17
C THR A 43 0.46 -6.56 -12.27
N ILE A 44 -0.44 -7.51 -12.49
CA ILE A 44 -0.33 -8.51 -13.57
C ILE A 44 -0.33 -7.81 -14.94
N THR A 45 -1.23 -6.86 -15.14
CA THR A 45 -1.32 -6.10 -16.40
C THR A 45 -0.04 -5.29 -16.63
N LEU A 46 0.47 -4.61 -15.60
CA LEU A 46 1.71 -3.84 -15.68
C LEU A 46 2.94 -4.72 -15.92
N ALA A 47 2.98 -5.95 -15.40
CA ALA A 47 4.02 -6.92 -15.71
C ALA A 47 3.93 -7.46 -17.15
N ALA A 48 2.71 -7.57 -17.69
CA ALA A 48 2.50 -8.06 -19.05
C ALA A 48 2.91 -7.04 -20.12
N VAL A 49 2.83 -5.73 -19.85
CA VAL A 49 3.22 -4.66 -20.80
C VAL A 49 4.68 -4.78 -21.28
N PRO A 50 5.72 -4.83 -20.43
CA PRO A 50 7.10 -4.93 -20.90
C PRO A 50 7.37 -6.23 -21.68
N ILE A 51 6.64 -7.31 -21.38
CA ILE A 51 6.75 -8.58 -22.10
C ILE A 51 6.12 -8.44 -23.49
N ALA A 52 4.88 -7.95 -23.56
CA ALA A 52 4.15 -7.80 -24.82
C ALA A 52 4.79 -6.78 -25.77
N PHE A 53 5.49 -5.79 -25.23
CA PHE A 53 6.16 -4.74 -26.01
C PHE A 53 7.68 -4.91 -26.07
N HIS A 54 8.23 -6.05 -25.64
CA HIS A 54 9.68 -6.30 -25.60
C HIS A 54 10.35 -5.96 -26.94
N ASP A 55 9.88 -6.56 -28.02
CA ASP A 55 10.46 -6.38 -29.36
C ASP A 55 10.37 -4.93 -29.86
N LYS A 56 9.30 -4.22 -29.49
CA LYS A 56 9.15 -2.79 -29.81
C LYS A 56 10.13 -1.95 -29.00
N ILE A 57 10.32 -2.25 -27.72
CA ILE A 57 11.25 -1.51 -26.85
C ILE A 57 12.69 -1.69 -27.36
N THR A 58 13.08 -2.92 -27.71
CA THR A 58 14.44 -3.23 -28.19
C THR A 58 14.73 -2.67 -29.58
N THR A 59 13.71 -2.46 -30.41
CA THR A 59 13.85 -1.81 -31.73
C THR A 59 13.83 -0.28 -31.64
N LEU A 60 13.03 0.31 -30.75
CA LEU A 60 12.93 1.76 -30.58
C LEU A 60 14.10 2.37 -29.81
N PHE A 61 14.64 1.68 -28.82
CA PHE A 61 15.67 2.19 -27.91
C PHE A 61 16.97 1.41 -28.07
N SER A 62 18.11 2.08 -27.88
CA SER A 62 19.44 1.46 -28.03
C SER A 62 20.06 1.13 -26.68
N GLY A 63 20.65 -0.07 -26.55
CA GLY A 63 21.58 -0.47 -25.49
C GLY A 63 21.24 0.05 -24.09
N ARG A 64 21.96 1.08 -23.62
CA ARG A 64 21.82 1.65 -22.26
C ARG A 64 20.40 2.18 -21.97
N SER A 65 19.67 2.66 -22.97
CA SER A 65 18.28 3.13 -22.79
C SER A 65 17.30 1.99 -22.52
N ILE A 66 17.53 0.81 -23.11
CA ILE A 66 16.72 -0.39 -22.85
C ILE A 66 16.88 -0.81 -21.38
N TYR A 67 18.11 -0.77 -20.86
CA TYR A 67 18.38 -1.08 -19.46
C TYR A 67 17.60 -0.16 -18.51
N PHE A 68 17.59 1.15 -18.75
CA PHE A 68 16.81 2.09 -17.94
C PHE A 68 15.31 1.81 -17.99
N ILE A 69 14.76 1.47 -19.16
CA ILE A 69 13.35 1.10 -19.28
C ILE A 69 13.05 -0.15 -18.46
N TYR A 70 13.83 -1.23 -18.56
CA TYR A 70 13.59 -2.43 -17.74
C TYR A 70 13.80 -2.19 -16.25
N LEU A 71 14.80 -1.39 -15.87
CA LEU A 71 15.03 -1.03 -14.48
C LEU A 71 13.84 -0.24 -13.92
N SER A 72 13.26 0.67 -14.70
CA SER A 72 12.04 1.39 -14.31
C SER A 72 10.87 0.44 -14.03
N TRP A 73 10.71 -0.62 -14.82
CA TRP A 73 9.68 -1.63 -14.60
C TRP A 73 9.87 -2.38 -13.30
N ILE A 74 11.10 -2.75 -12.96
CA ILE A 74 11.42 -3.36 -11.66
C ILE A 74 11.02 -2.41 -10.52
N PHE A 75 11.33 -1.12 -10.64
CA PHE A 75 10.95 -0.12 -9.64
C PHE A 75 9.43 0.09 -9.54
N ILE A 76 8.68 0.03 -10.66
CA ILE A 76 7.21 0.06 -10.64
C ILE A 76 6.67 -1.14 -9.86
N LEU A 77 7.20 -2.34 -10.11
CA LEU A 77 6.78 -3.55 -9.40
C LEU A 77 7.10 -3.47 -7.90
N LEU A 78 8.29 -2.97 -7.53
CA LEU A 78 8.65 -2.75 -6.13
C LEU A 78 7.77 -1.68 -5.47
N ALA A 79 7.41 -0.61 -6.18
CA ALA A 79 6.49 0.40 -5.69
C ALA A 79 5.12 -0.21 -5.39
N LEU A 80 4.57 -1.02 -6.30
CA LEU A 80 3.30 -1.72 -6.11
C LEU A 80 3.36 -2.70 -4.93
N LEU A 81 4.42 -3.49 -4.84
CA LEU A 81 4.61 -4.45 -3.73
C LEU A 81 4.70 -3.73 -2.38
N SER A 82 5.47 -2.64 -2.30
CA SER A 82 5.58 -1.83 -1.09
C SER A 82 4.25 -1.17 -0.72
N GLY A 83 3.51 -0.65 -1.71
CA GLY A 83 2.18 -0.07 -1.49
C GLY A 83 1.16 -1.11 -1.01
N PHE A 84 1.23 -2.33 -1.54
CA PHE A 84 0.42 -3.45 -1.08
C PHE A 84 0.74 -3.84 0.36
N VAL A 85 2.02 -3.93 0.73
CA VAL A 85 2.42 -4.22 2.11
C VAL A 85 1.97 -3.09 3.05
N ALA A 86 2.11 -1.83 2.64
CA ALA A 86 1.59 -0.70 3.41
C ALA A 86 0.09 -0.83 3.66
N TYR A 87 -0.67 -1.20 2.62
CA TYR A 87 -2.11 -1.41 2.71
C TYR A 87 -2.49 -2.49 3.74
N LEU A 88 -1.78 -3.63 3.77
CA LEU A 88 -2.00 -4.68 4.78
C LEU A 88 -1.78 -4.15 6.20
N PHE A 89 -0.74 -3.34 6.41
CA PHE A 89 -0.48 -2.74 7.71
C PHE A 89 -1.51 -1.67 8.11
N ILE A 90 -2.07 -0.93 7.16
CA ILE A 90 -3.20 -0.02 7.43
C ILE A 90 -4.40 -0.82 7.95
N PHE A 91 -4.71 -1.94 7.30
CA PHE A 91 -5.82 -2.80 7.70
C PHE A 91 -5.64 -3.36 9.12
N GLU A 92 -4.46 -3.90 9.43
CA GLU A 92 -4.13 -4.34 10.79
C GLU A 92 -4.14 -3.18 11.81
N GLY A 93 -3.66 -1.99 11.42
CA GLY A 93 -3.74 -0.78 12.24
C GLY A 93 -5.17 -0.44 12.66
N TYR A 94 -6.10 -0.43 11.70
CA TYR A 94 -7.52 -0.22 11.99
C TYR A 94 -8.15 -1.31 12.85
N TYR A 95 -7.74 -2.57 12.67
CA TYR A 95 -8.18 -3.66 13.55
C TYR A 95 -7.80 -3.39 15.00
N TYR A 96 -6.54 -3.04 15.27
CA TYR A 96 -6.08 -2.72 16.62
C TYR A 96 -6.68 -1.43 17.18
N GLN A 97 -6.93 -0.43 16.34
CA GLN A 97 -7.62 0.79 16.74
C GLN A 97 -9.05 0.51 17.21
N ALA A 98 -9.80 -0.32 16.47
CA ALA A 98 -11.16 -0.72 16.87
C ALA A 98 -11.17 -1.46 18.22
N HIS A 99 -10.19 -2.36 18.45
CA HIS A 99 -10.05 -3.07 19.72
C HIS A 99 -9.61 -2.18 20.88
N PHE A 100 -8.77 -1.17 20.61
CA PHE A 100 -8.41 -0.14 21.57
C PHE A 100 -9.64 0.67 22.02
N GLU A 101 -10.44 1.14 21.07
CA GLU A 101 -11.67 1.87 21.38
C GLU A 101 -12.61 0.98 22.19
N ALA A 102 -12.91 -0.25 21.72
CA ALA A 102 -13.75 -1.19 22.45
C ALA A 102 -13.26 -1.45 23.89
N SER A 103 -11.95 -1.64 24.08
CA SER A 103 -11.36 -1.84 25.40
C SER A 103 -11.49 -0.61 26.30
N ARG A 104 -11.41 0.61 25.75
CA ARG A 104 -11.67 1.85 26.51
C ARG A 104 -13.12 1.96 26.96
N TRP A 105 -14.06 1.54 26.12
CA TRP A 105 -15.50 1.61 26.42
C TRP A 105 -15.97 0.52 27.37
N LEU A 106 -15.36 -0.66 27.31
CA LEU A 106 -15.71 -1.84 28.12
C LEU A 106 -14.90 -1.94 29.43
N GLU A 107 -14.23 -0.87 29.86
CA GLU A 107 -13.35 -0.88 31.04
C GLU A 107 -12.31 -2.01 31.03
N GLY A 108 -11.76 -2.29 29.84
CA GLY A 108 -10.65 -3.24 29.69
C GLY A 108 -9.46 -2.85 30.57
N SER A 109 -8.59 -3.82 30.88
CA SER A 109 -7.39 -3.57 31.69
C SER A 109 -6.59 -2.41 31.10
N GLN A 110 -6.01 -1.56 31.94
CA GLN A 110 -5.10 -0.50 31.47
C GLN A 110 -3.98 -1.07 30.58
N ASP A 111 -3.53 -2.30 30.86
CA ASP A 111 -2.56 -3.04 30.05
C ASP A 111 -3.08 -3.39 28.66
N ASP A 112 -4.35 -3.76 28.51
CA ASP A 112 -4.97 -4.08 27.22
C ASP A 112 -5.13 -2.82 26.37
N VAL A 113 -5.57 -1.72 26.99
CA VAL A 113 -5.67 -0.41 26.37
C VAL A 113 -4.29 0.05 25.86
N ASN A 114 -3.26 -0.06 26.68
CA ASN A 114 -1.89 0.31 26.30
C ASN A 114 -1.34 -0.60 25.18
N LYS A 115 -1.61 -1.91 25.24
CA LYS A 115 -1.18 -2.88 24.23
C LYS A 115 -1.79 -2.59 22.87
N TYR A 116 -3.12 -2.39 22.80
CA TYR A 116 -3.80 -2.15 21.53
C TYR A 116 -3.44 -0.79 20.94
N SER A 117 -3.30 0.25 21.77
CA SER A 117 -2.81 1.56 21.32
C SER A 117 -1.40 1.47 20.70
N LYS A 118 -0.47 0.81 21.40
CA LYS A 118 0.91 0.64 20.93
C LYS A 118 0.97 -0.14 19.61
N ASN A 119 0.20 -1.23 19.51
CA ASN A 119 0.15 -2.04 18.29
C ASN A 119 -0.43 -1.25 17.12
N SER A 120 -1.57 -0.57 17.32
CA SER A 120 -2.19 0.29 16.31
C SER A 120 -1.18 1.30 15.74
N ASN A 121 -0.48 2.03 16.62
CA ASN A 121 0.52 3.02 16.20
C ASN A 121 1.68 2.38 15.43
N ASN A 122 2.18 1.23 15.90
CA ASN A 122 3.27 0.53 15.22
C ASN A 122 2.88 0.08 13.80
N PHE A 123 1.64 -0.41 13.61
CA PHE A 123 1.15 -0.79 12.30
C PHE A 123 0.95 0.41 11.37
N PHE A 124 0.44 1.53 11.88
CA PHE A 124 0.36 2.76 11.09
C PHE A 124 1.73 3.34 10.74
N ASP A 125 2.72 3.26 11.63
CA ASP A 125 4.10 3.66 11.36
C ASP A 125 4.74 2.79 10.27
N LEU A 126 4.54 1.47 10.33
CA LEU A 126 5.00 0.56 9.28
C LEU A 126 4.32 0.87 7.95
N ALA A 127 2.99 1.04 7.95
CA ALA A 127 2.25 1.45 6.77
C ALA A 127 2.81 2.74 6.16
N HIS A 128 3.10 3.74 6.98
CA HIS A 128 3.68 5.00 6.53
C HIS A 128 5.06 4.79 5.88
N ARG A 129 5.95 4.02 6.52
CA ARG A 129 7.29 3.74 5.98
C ARG A 129 7.24 3.03 4.63
N PHE A 130 6.40 2.00 4.50
CA PHE A 130 6.21 1.29 3.23
C PHE A 130 5.50 2.15 2.18
N GLY A 131 4.58 3.04 2.59
CA GLY A 131 3.94 4.01 1.70
C GLY A 131 4.94 5.03 1.14
N VAL A 132 5.80 5.59 1.98
CA VAL A 132 6.90 6.47 1.56
C VAL A 132 7.89 5.73 0.66
N GLY A 133 8.26 4.49 1.03
CA GLY A 133 9.14 3.65 0.20
C GLY A 133 8.55 3.38 -1.20
N SER A 134 7.25 3.10 -1.27
CA SER A 134 6.51 2.94 -2.52
C SER A 134 6.61 4.18 -3.40
N LEU A 135 6.40 5.36 -2.82
CA LEU A 135 6.51 6.64 -3.52
C LEU A 135 7.93 6.87 -4.06
N VAL A 136 8.96 6.59 -3.26
CA VAL A 136 10.37 6.73 -3.67
C VAL A 136 10.69 5.82 -4.85
N PHE A 137 10.27 4.55 -4.80
CA PHE A 137 10.43 3.63 -5.93
C PHE A 137 9.69 4.11 -7.18
N PHE A 138 8.47 4.62 -7.02
CA PHE A 138 7.69 5.12 -8.15
C PHE A 138 8.34 6.34 -8.81
N VAL A 139 8.78 7.32 -8.02
CA VAL A 139 9.51 8.50 -8.54
C VAL A 139 10.80 8.07 -9.24
N THR A 140 11.53 7.13 -8.65
CA THR A 140 12.75 6.58 -9.25
C THR A 140 12.45 5.91 -10.60
N ALA A 141 11.38 5.11 -10.69
CA ALA A 141 10.94 4.52 -11.95
C ALA A 141 10.66 5.58 -13.02
N LEU A 142 9.93 6.65 -12.67
CA LEU A 142 9.64 7.74 -13.60
C LEU A 142 10.92 8.38 -14.13
N THR A 143 11.93 8.62 -13.28
CA THR A 143 13.21 9.17 -13.75
C THR A 143 13.89 8.26 -14.77
N PHE A 144 13.85 6.94 -14.55
CA PHE A 144 14.41 5.96 -15.47
C PHE A 144 13.62 5.81 -16.78
N ILE A 145 12.35 6.20 -16.83
CA ILE A 145 11.57 6.27 -18.09
C ILE A 145 11.81 7.60 -18.82
N ILE A 146 11.81 8.72 -18.08
CA ILE A 146 11.91 10.06 -18.65
C ILE A 146 13.25 10.26 -19.36
N ILE A 147 14.37 9.88 -18.72
CA ILE A 147 15.72 10.06 -19.29
C ILE A 147 15.85 9.43 -20.70
N PRO A 148 15.56 8.14 -20.92
CA PRO A 148 15.68 7.53 -22.25
C PRO A 148 14.67 8.08 -23.26
N ILE A 149 13.45 8.45 -22.84
CA ILE A 149 12.47 9.08 -23.73
C ILE A 149 12.95 10.46 -24.17
N SER A 150 13.39 11.31 -23.24
CA SER A 150 13.94 12.64 -23.55
C SER A 150 15.13 12.53 -24.50
N PHE A 151 16.07 11.60 -24.26
CA PHE A 151 17.21 11.39 -25.14
C PHE A 151 16.78 10.95 -26.56
N LYS A 152 15.78 10.06 -26.65
CA LYS A 152 15.22 9.63 -27.94
C LYS A 152 14.58 10.79 -28.69
N LEU A 153 13.77 11.61 -28.00
CA LEU A 153 13.11 12.78 -28.57
C LEU A 153 14.13 13.82 -29.07
N THR A 154 15.16 14.12 -28.29
CA THR A 154 16.22 15.05 -28.69
C THR A 154 16.95 14.57 -29.95
N ASN A 155 17.26 13.27 -30.03
CA ASN A 155 17.90 12.68 -31.21
C ASN A 155 17.01 12.70 -32.47
N VAL A 156 15.69 12.55 -32.29
CA VAL A 156 14.73 12.67 -33.39
C VAL A 156 14.63 14.13 -33.85
N PHE A 157 14.57 15.08 -32.91
CA PHE A 157 14.53 16.51 -33.22
C PHE A 157 15.79 16.97 -33.96
N THR A 158 16.99 16.60 -33.49
CA THR A 158 18.25 16.93 -34.18
C THR A 158 18.30 16.34 -35.60
N LYS A 159 17.83 15.10 -35.79
CA LYS A 159 17.74 14.50 -37.13
C LYS A 159 16.77 15.22 -38.08
N ILE A 160 15.66 15.75 -37.57
CA ILE A 160 14.65 16.43 -38.39
C ILE A 160 15.06 17.87 -38.73
N PHE A 161 15.66 18.57 -37.77
CA PHE A 161 15.93 20.02 -37.89
C PHE A 161 17.39 20.37 -38.21
N GLY A 162 18.28 19.37 -38.35
CA GLY A 162 19.61 19.57 -38.93
C GLY A 162 20.50 20.56 -38.17
N CYS A 163 20.67 20.35 -36.86
CA CYS A 163 21.80 20.89 -36.11
C CYS A 163 22.86 19.80 -35.90
#